data_AF-A0AAP3H6Q5-F1
#
_entry.id   AF-A0AAP3H6Q5-F1
#
_cell.length_a   1.000
_cell.length_b   1.000
_cell.length_c   1.000
_cell.angle_alpha   90.00
_cell.angle_beta   90.00
_cell.angle_gamma   90.00
#
_symmetry.space_group_name_H-M   'P 1'
#
loop_
_entity.id
_entity.type
_entity.pdbx_description
1 polymer ?
#
loop_
_entity_poly.entity_id
_entity_poly.type
_entity_poly.pdbx_seq_one_letter_code
_entity_poly.pdbx_strand_id
1 'polypeptide(L)' 'MAKEHWETHLYTYAVALVVKENIQPENLAGMRAKAIKQGHTEGECQIVELDSEHYVRTGQLEGAQQ' A
#
# COMPACT_ATOMS: atom_id res chain seq x y z
N MET A 1 -8.31 11.74 -14.53
CA MET A 1 -8.94 11.99 -13.22
C MET A 1 -7.96 11.52 -12.17
N ALA A 2 -7.44 12.41 -11.33
CA ALA A 2 -6.57 12.01 -10.23
C ALA A 2 -7.41 11.16 -9.27
N LYS A 3 -7.18 9.84 -9.25
CA LYS A 3 -7.77 8.98 -8.22
C LYS A 3 -7.22 9.52 -6.90
N GLU A 4 -8.10 10.08 -6.06
CA GLU A 4 -7.73 10.57 -4.75
C GLU A 4 -7.09 9.40 -4.01
N HIS A 5 -5.76 9.47 -3.82
CA HIS A 5 -4.91 8.34 -3.41
C HIS A 5 -5.34 7.73 -2.07
N TRP A 6 -6.14 8.48 -1.32
CA TRP A 6 -6.52 8.30 0.06
C TRP A 6 -7.65 7.25 0.20
N GLU A 7 -8.36 6.94 -0.89
CA GLU A 7 -9.42 5.91 -0.94
C GLU A 7 -8.98 4.60 -1.61
N THR A 8 -7.67 4.31 -1.64
CA THR A 8 -7.17 3.06 -2.24
C THR A 8 -6.91 1.98 -1.20
N HIS A 9 -7.19 0.72 -1.57
CA HIS A 9 -6.87 -0.43 -0.73
C HIS A 9 -5.35 -0.56 -0.50
N LEU A 10 -4.54 -0.03 -1.42
CA LEU A 10 -3.09 0.08 -1.27
C LEU A 10 -2.68 1.10 -0.20
N TYR A 11 -3.37 2.25 -0.09
CA TYR A 11 -3.12 3.21 0.98
C TYR A 11 -3.50 2.66 2.36
N THR A 12 -4.64 1.98 2.48
CA THR A 12 -5.00 1.30 3.75
C THR A 12 -3.94 0.27 4.15
N TYR A 13 -3.40 -0.48 3.18
CA TYR A 13 -2.32 -1.42 3.41
C TYR A 13 -1.01 -0.72 3.84
N ALA A 14 -0.66 0.40 3.20
CA ALA A 14 0.51 1.20 3.58
C ALA A 14 0.38 1.76 5.00
N VAL A 15 -0.77 2.32 5.36
CA VAL A 15 -1.03 2.82 6.73
C VAL A 15 -0.93 1.69 7.76
N ALA A 16 -1.47 0.50 7.44
CA ALA A 16 -1.34 -0.68 8.30
C ALA A 16 0.14 -1.05 8.57
N LEU A 17 1.02 -0.90 7.58
CA LEU A 17 2.46 -1.12 7.71
C LEU A 17 3.16 -0.03 8.54
N VAL A 18 2.74 1.24 8.42
CA VAL A 18 3.30 2.37 9.19
C VAL A 18 2.89 2.34 10.65
N VAL A 19 1.60 2.11 10.93
CA VAL A 19 1.06 2.15 12.30
C VAL A 19 1.63 1.02 13.17
N LYS A 20 2.05 -0.11 12.57
CA LYS A 20 2.68 -1.26 13.25
C LYS A 20 1.95 -1.77 14.51
N GLU A 21 0.67 -1.44 14.70
CA GLU A 21 -0.11 -1.89 15.85
C GLU A 21 -0.55 -3.35 15.66
N ASN A 22 0.24 -4.31 16.15
CA ASN A 22 -0.16 -5.71 16.39
C ASN A 22 -0.99 -6.38 15.27
N ILE A 23 -0.85 -5.94 14.02
CA ILE A 23 -1.56 -6.54 12.90
C ILE A 23 -0.90 -7.88 12.65
N GLN A 24 -1.69 -8.95 12.82
CA GLN A 24 -1.24 -10.29 12.52
C GLN A 24 -0.79 -10.36 11.04
N PRO A 25 0.32 -11.06 10.73
CA PRO A 25 0.85 -11.16 9.37
C PRO A 25 -0.19 -11.71 8.38
N GLU A 26 -1.10 -12.57 8.83
CA GLU A 26 -2.22 -13.09 8.03
C GLU A 26 -3.19 -11.99 7.59
N ASN A 27 -3.45 -11.00 8.47
CA ASN A 27 -4.31 -9.86 8.16
C ASN A 27 -3.63 -8.92 7.15
N LEU A 28 -2.32 -8.71 7.27
CA LEU A 28 -1.53 -7.97 6.28
C LEU A 28 -1.56 -8.65 4.92
N ALA A 29 -1.40 -9.98 4.88
CA ALA A 29 -1.51 -10.75 3.64
C ALA A 29 -2.91 -10.62 3.00
N GLY A 30 -3.96 -10.61 3.83
CA GLY A 30 -5.33 -10.36 3.37
C GLY A 30 -5.54 -8.95 2.81
N MET A 31 -4.91 -7.93 3.40
CA MET A 31 -4.94 -6.55 2.89
C MET A 31 -4.20 -6.42 1.56
N ARG A 32 -3.01 -7.02 1.45
CA ARG A 32 -2.25 -7.12 0.20
C ARG A 32 -3.07 -7.78 -0.90
N ALA A 33 -3.70 -8.93 -0.62
CA ALA A 33 -4.55 -9.64 -1.59
C ALA A 33 -5.76 -8.80 -2.04
N LYS A 34 -6.37 -8.03 -1.13
CA LYS A 34 -7.47 -7.11 -1.46
C LYS A 34 -7.01 -5.96 -2.36
N ALA A 35 -5.82 -5.40 -2.10
CA ALA A 35 -5.24 -4.36 -2.95
C ALA A 35 -5.02 -4.88 -4.38
N ILE A 36 -4.46 -6.09 -4.51
CA ILE A 36 -4.26 -6.73 -5.81
C ILE A 36 -5.60 -6.97 -6.53
N LYS A 37 -6.60 -7.47 -5.82
CA LYS A 37 -7.95 -7.70 -6.36
C LYS A 37 -8.63 -6.41 -6.86
N GLN A 38 -8.29 -5.26 -6.30
CA GLN A 38 -8.79 -3.94 -6.70
C GLN A 38 -8.00 -3.31 -7.87
N GLY A 39 -7.09 -4.07 -8.48
CA GLY A 39 -6.37 -3.65 -9.68
C GLY A 39 -4.98 -3.08 -9.40
N HIS A 40 -4.46 -3.22 -8.18
CA HIS A 40 -3.05 -3.00 -7.92
C HIS A 40 -2.22 -4.24 -8.29
N THR A 41 -0.93 -4.04 -8.54
CA THR A 41 0.00 -5.11 -8.88
C THR A 41 0.74 -5.60 -7.64
N GLU A 42 1.31 -6.80 -7.74
CA GLU A 42 2.21 -7.30 -6.71
C GLU A 42 3.44 -6.41 -6.52
N GLY A 43 3.94 -5.78 -7.60
CA GLY A 43 5.06 -4.86 -7.54
C GLY A 43 4.74 -3.58 -6.77
N GLU A 44 3.54 -3.01 -6.96
CA GLU A 44 3.10 -1.85 -6.17
C GLU A 44 3.01 -2.19 -4.69
N CYS A 45 2.52 -3.39 -4.34
CA CYS A 45 2.49 -3.85 -2.97
C CYS A 45 3.90 -4.00 -2.39
N GLN A 46 4.84 -4.57 -3.14
CA GLN A 46 6.24 -4.72 -2.71
C GLN A 46 6.93 -3.37 -2.46
N ILE A 47 6.70 -2.38 -3.33
CA ILE A 47 7.24 -1.03 -3.13
C ILE A 47 6.69 -0.42 -1.83
N VAL A 48 5.39 -0.57 -1.57
CA VAL A 48 4.77 -0.12 -0.32
C VAL A 48 5.30 -0.90 0.89
N GLU A 49 5.58 -2.20 0.77
CA GLU A 49 6.20 -3.00 1.83
C GLU A 49 7.62 -2.51 2.17
N LEU A 50 8.36 -2.02 1.17
CA LEU A 50 9.71 -1.50 1.32
C LEU A 50 9.73 -0.08 1.92
N ASP A 51 8.83 0.81 1.47
CA ASP A 51 8.78 2.20 1.93
C ASP A 51 7.34 2.73 2.10
N SER A 52 6.63 2.10 3.05
CA SER A 52 5.25 2.47 3.38
C SER A 52 5.12 3.90 3.90
N GLU A 53 6.10 4.41 4.65
CA GLU A 53 6.08 5.77 5.20
C GLU A 53 6.16 6.82 4.09
N HIS A 54 7.04 6.62 3.11
CA HIS A 54 7.10 7.48 1.92
C HIS A 54 5.74 7.49 1.20
N TYR A 55 5.21 6.32 0.88
CA TYR A 55 3.95 6.21 0.14
C TYR A 55 2.77 6.85 0.87
N VAL A 56 2.66 6.66 2.20
CA VAL A 56 1.60 7.30 3.00
C VAL A 56 1.73 8.83 2.99
N ARG A 57 2.96 9.36 2.99
CA ARG A 57 3.22 10.80 3.02
C ARG A 57 3.07 11.50 1.67
N THR A 58 3.53 10.86 0.59
CA THR A 58 3.62 11.48 -0.75
C THR A 58 2.54 10.98 -1.71
N GLY A 59 1.96 9.81 -1.44
CA GLY A 59 1.06 9.10 -2.36
C GLY A 59 1.79 8.51 -3.58
N GLN A 60 3.13 8.48 -3.59
CA GLN A 60 3.95 8.04 -4.71
C GLN A 60 4.72 6.76 -4.37
N LEU A 61 4.84 5.87 -5.36
CA LEU A 61 5.63 4.63 -5.25
C LEU A 61 7.07 4.93 -5.70
N GLU A 62 8.04 4.82 -4.78
CA GLU A 62 9.46 4.93 -5.16
C GLU A 62 9.83 3.78 -6.12
N GLY A 63 10.30 4.13 -7.32
CA GLY A 63 10.56 3.18 -8.41
C GLY A 63 9.57 3.27 -9.57
N ALA A 64 8.44 3.98 -9.43
CA ALA A 64 7.68 4.48 -10.57
C ALA A 64 8.40 5.72 -11.15
N GLN A 65 9.59 5.51 -11.70
CA GLN A 65 10.27 6.55 -12.47
C GLN A 65 9.37 6.91 -13.66
N GLN A 66 9.04 8.20 -13.77
CA GLN A 66 8.55 8.78 -15.02
C GLN A 66 9.65 8.76 -16.07
#